data_AF-A0A6L9MW11-F1
#
_entry.id   AF-A0A6L9MW11-F1
#
_cell.length_a   1.000
_cell.length_b   1.000
_cell.length_c   1.000
_cell.angle_alpha   90.00
_cell.angle_beta   90.00
_cell.angle_gamma   90.00
#
_symmetry.space_group_name_H-M   'P 1'
#
loop_
_entity.id
_entity.type
_entity.pdbx_description
1 polymer ?
#
loop_
_entity_poly.entity_id
_entity_poly.type
_entity_poly.pdbx_seq_one_letter_code
_entity_poly.pdbx_strand_id
1 'polypeptide(L)'
;MTEKENSSQSTALKIFIVLIFIGVLGFFINNLYTGDSDTTVVAFSKHAEKFERHVISSHYQWQVRQKPSMIMLIHYNDSGREVNRKPVRMNHYGWPNAQESDEGCAKVWTSLIGSPLRVDGFNVKARFYSTGTDTNDGDFDSRSFWCRYSISKGVEFDYFPAIGEVTPPRL
;
A
#
# COMPACT_ATOMS: atom_id res chain seq x y z
N MET A 1 -2.33 47.73 54.48
CA MET A 1 -3.18 47.57 53.28
C MET A 1 -2.30 47.01 52.15
N THR A 2 -2.00 45.71 52.14
CA THR A 2 -1.05 45.10 51.17
C THR A 2 -1.41 43.64 50.88
N GLU A 3 -2.71 43.30 50.85
CA GLU A 3 -3.14 41.90 50.65
C GLU A 3 -3.90 41.69 49.33
N LYS A 4 -4.44 42.76 48.73
CA LYS A 4 -5.24 42.67 47.50
C LYS A 4 -4.42 42.60 46.19
N GLU A 5 -3.14 42.96 46.23
CA GLU A 5 -2.31 43.12 45.04
C GLU A 5 -1.75 41.79 44.52
N ASN A 6 -1.33 40.88 45.41
CA ASN A 6 -0.73 39.58 45.03
C ASN A 6 -1.72 38.61 44.35
N SER A 7 -2.99 38.60 44.80
CA SER A 7 -4.02 37.72 44.23
C SER A 7 -4.41 38.13 42.80
N SER A 8 -4.54 39.45 42.56
CA SER A 8 -4.88 40.02 41.26
C SER A 8 -3.77 39.80 40.22
N GLN A 9 -2.51 39.99 40.61
CA GLN A 9 -1.36 39.72 39.73
C GLN A 9 -1.26 38.24 39.33
N SER A 10 -1.51 37.30 40.25
CA SER A 10 -1.48 35.86 39.92
C SER A 10 -2.61 35.44 38.96
N THR A 11 -3.76 36.12 39.05
CA THR A 11 -4.92 35.85 38.19
C THR A 11 -4.68 36.38 36.78
N ALA A 12 -4.11 37.59 36.67
CA ALA A 12 -3.72 38.17 35.39
C ALA A 12 -2.66 37.32 34.66
N LEU A 13 -1.69 36.78 35.40
CA LEU A 13 -0.62 35.93 34.85
C LEU A 13 -1.18 34.62 34.26
N LYS A 14 -2.16 34.00 34.91
CA LYS A 14 -2.84 32.79 34.39
C LYS A 14 -3.59 33.07 33.09
N ILE A 15 -4.30 34.19 33.00
CA ILE A 15 -5.03 34.61 31.79
C ILE A 15 -4.04 34.82 30.64
N PHE A 16 -2.90 35.46 30.91
CA PHE A 16 -1.87 35.71 29.90
C PHE A 16 -1.27 34.41 29.34
N ILE A 17 -0.99 33.42 30.20
CA ILE A 17 -0.49 32.11 29.77
C ILE A 17 -1.49 31.40 28.85
N VAL A 18 -2.79 31.46 29.17
CA VAL A 18 -3.85 30.86 28.34
C VAL A 18 -3.91 31.53 26.96
N LEU A 19 -3.81 32.86 26.90
CA LEU A 19 -3.79 33.59 25.63
C LEU A 19 -2.58 33.23 24.76
N ILE A 20 -1.40 33.08 25.37
CA ILE A 20 -0.21 32.60 24.66
C ILE A 20 -0.46 31.19 24.12
N PHE A 21 -1.02 30.30 24.94
CA PHE A 21 -1.25 28.92 24.53
C PHE A 21 -2.23 28.82 23.36
N ILE A 22 -3.30 29.62 23.36
CA ILE A 22 -4.25 29.73 22.25
C ILE A 22 -3.56 30.31 21.00
N GLY A 23 -2.73 31.35 21.16
CA GLY A 23 -2.00 31.94 20.04
C GLY A 23 -1.00 30.98 19.40
N VAL A 24 -0.27 30.22 20.23
CA VAL A 24 0.64 29.17 19.78
C VAL A 24 -0.15 28.06 19.09
N LEU A 25 -1.23 27.56 19.67
CA LEU A 25 -2.08 26.55 19.02
C LEU A 25 -2.61 27.05 17.67
N GLY A 26 -3.06 28.30 17.58
CA GLY A 26 -3.51 28.91 16.32
C GLY A 26 -2.39 29.01 15.28
N PHE A 27 -1.17 29.36 15.71
CA PHE A 27 0.00 29.37 14.83
C PHE A 27 0.37 27.97 14.35
N PHE A 28 0.36 26.98 15.25
CA PHE A 28 0.59 25.58 14.91
C PHE A 28 -0.48 25.06 13.95
N ILE A 29 -1.76 25.36 14.19
CA ILE A 29 -2.82 25.01 13.24
C ILE A 29 -2.56 25.71 11.90
N ASN A 30 -2.32 27.02 11.84
CA ASN A 30 -2.14 27.68 10.55
C ASN A 30 -0.86 27.26 9.79
N ASN A 31 0.22 26.92 10.50
CA ASN A 31 1.53 26.65 9.90
C ASN A 31 1.82 25.15 9.72
N LEU A 32 1.30 24.29 10.60
CA LEU A 32 1.47 22.83 10.55
C LEU A 32 0.23 22.08 10.08
N TYR A 33 -0.94 22.71 9.94
CA TYR A 33 -2.09 22.12 9.25
C TYR A 33 -1.86 22.20 7.75
N THR A 34 -0.91 21.37 7.30
CA THR A 34 -0.89 20.92 5.92
C THR A 34 -2.08 19.99 5.84
N GLY A 35 -3.23 20.48 5.35
CA GLY A 35 -4.41 19.64 5.18
C GLY A 35 -3.98 18.37 4.45
N ASP A 36 -4.32 17.21 5.01
CA ASP A 36 -4.01 15.90 4.45
C ASP A 36 -4.64 15.78 3.05
N SER A 37 -4.01 16.35 2.02
CA SER A 37 -4.11 15.79 0.66
C SER A 37 -3.80 14.31 0.84
N ASP A 38 -4.58 13.42 0.25
CA ASP A 38 -4.62 12.00 0.61
C ASP A 38 -3.32 11.26 0.20
N THR A 39 -2.21 11.62 0.84
CA THR A 39 -0.82 11.22 0.56
C THR A 39 -0.71 9.71 0.63
N THR A 40 -1.43 9.10 1.57
CA THR A 40 -1.54 7.64 1.71
C THR A 40 -2.21 7.00 0.49
N VAL A 41 -3.32 7.55 -0.02
CA VAL A 41 -3.99 7.01 -1.22
C VAL A 41 -3.08 7.17 -2.43
N VAL A 42 -2.41 8.31 -2.57
CA VAL A 42 -1.41 8.53 -3.63
C VAL A 42 -0.24 7.54 -3.52
N ALA A 43 0.27 7.32 -2.30
CA ALA A 43 1.34 6.36 -2.04
C ALA A 43 0.90 4.92 -2.35
N PHE A 44 -0.36 4.58 -2.04
CA PHE A 44 -0.94 3.28 -2.35
C PHE A 44 -1.09 3.08 -3.86
N SER A 45 -1.58 4.09 -4.59
CA SER A 45 -1.65 4.06 -6.04
C SER A 45 -0.27 3.89 -6.68
N LYS A 46 0.76 4.57 -6.17
CA LYS A 46 2.15 4.34 -6.63
C LYS A 46 2.63 2.91 -6.38
N HIS A 47 2.19 2.27 -5.30
CA HIS A 47 2.48 0.85 -5.06
C HIS A 47 1.73 -0.05 -6.05
N ALA A 48 0.49 0.26 -6.39
CA ALA A 48 -0.27 -0.47 -7.41
C ALA A 48 0.40 -0.37 -8.80
N GLU A 49 0.83 0.83 -9.21
CA GLU A 49 1.59 1.01 -10.46
C GLU A 49 2.92 0.24 -10.44
N LYS A 50 3.64 0.27 -9.30
CA LYS A 50 4.87 -0.52 -9.14
C LYS A 50 4.58 -2.01 -9.25
N PHE A 51 3.50 -2.48 -8.61
CA PHE A 51 3.05 -3.86 -8.65
C PHE A 51 2.83 -4.29 -10.11
N GLU A 52 2.05 -3.54 -10.87
CA GLU A 52 1.75 -3.79 -12.28
C GLU A 52 3.02 -3.84 -13.14
N ARG A 53 3.92 -2.85 -13.02
CA ARG A 53 5.21 -2.87 -13.72
C ARG A 53 6.03 -4.12 -13.40
N HIS A 54 6.00 -4.57 -12.15
CA HIS A 54 6.72 -5.76 -11.72
C HIS A 54 6.02 -7.06 -12.18
N VAL A 55 4.70 -7.10 -12.30
CA VAL A 55 3.98 -8.20 -12.97
C VAL A 55 4.43 -8.33 -14.42
N ILE A 56 4.39 -7.23 -15.16
CA ILE A 56 4.73 -7.19 -16.59
C ILE A 56 6.19 -7.56 -16.82
N SER A 57 7.13 -6.95 -16.07
CA SER A 57 8.55 -7.28 -16.21
C SER A 57 8.88 -8.72 -15.79
N SER A 58 8.19 -9.27 -14.79
CA SER A 58 8.32 -10.68 -14.41
C SER A 58 7.91 -11.60 -15.55
N HIS A 59 6.81 -11.28 -16.24
CA HIS A 59 6.36 -12.03 -17.40
C HIS A 59 7.39 -12.02 -18.53
N TYR A 60 7.92 -10.84 -18.89
CA TYR A 60 8.98 -10.73 -19.90
C TYR A 60 10.24 -11.53 -19.51
N GLN A 61 10.66 -11.45 -18.24
CA GLN A 61 11.80 -12.22 -17.75
C GLN A 61 11.55 -13.74 -17.83
N TRP A 62 10.33 -14.18 -17.56
CA TRP A 62 9.93 -15.58 -17.68
C TRP A 62 9.96 -16.06 -19.13
N GLN A 63 9.46 -15.25 -20.07
CA GLN A 63 9.46 -15.58 -21.51
C GLN A 63 10.87 -15.81 -22.05
N VAL A 64 11.84 -14.99 -21.65
CA VAL A 64 13.23 -15.09 -22.15
C VAL A 64 14.07 -16.15 -21.43
N ARG A 65 13.69 -16.59 -20.22
CA ARG A 65 14.48 -17.53 -19.39
C ARG A 65 14.03 -18.99 -19.48
N GLN A 66 13.46 -19.40 -20.60
CA GLN A 66 12.93 -20.77 -20.80
C GLN A 66 11.81 -21.15 -19.82
N LYS A 67 10.94 -20.18 -19.48
CA LYS A 67 9.69 -20.44 -18.74
C LYS A 67 9.88 -21.13 -17.37
N PRO A 68 10.75 -20.61 -16.48
CA PRO A 68 11.04 -21.26 -15.21
C PRO A 68 9.85 -21.17 -14.24
N SER A 69 9.76 -22.06 -13.27
CA SER A 69 8.74 -22.00 -12.21
C SER A 69 8.95 -20.85 -11.21
N MET A 70 10.17 -20.31 -11.15
CA MET A 70 10.52 -19.10 -10.39
C MET A 70 11.52 -18.23 -11.15
N ILE A 71 11.40 -16.92 -10.99
CA ILE A 71 12.39 -15.94 -11.45
C ILE A 71 12.98 -15.16 -10.27
N MET A 72 14.10 -14.48 -10.51
CA MET A 72 14.65 -13.52 -9.56
C MET A 72 14.33 -12.10 -10.01
N LEU A 73 13.46 -11.41 -9.27
CA LEU A 73 13.11 -10.02 -9.51
C LEU A 73 14.01 -9.11 -8.66
N ILE A 74 14.63 -8.14 -9.32
CA ILE A 74 15.51 -7.13 -8.69
C ILE A 74 14.69 -5.87 -8.45
N HIS A 75 14.77 -5.33 -7.24
CA HIS A 75 14.08 -4.11 -6.83
C HIS A 75 15.08 -2.96 -6.78
N TYR A 76 14.74 -1.88 -7.45
CA TYR A 76 15.50 -0.64 -7.46
C TYR A 76 14.77 0.45 -6.66
N ASN A 77 15.54 1.36 -6.09
CA ASN A 77 15.00 2.62 -5.57
C ASN A 77 14.93 3.70 -6.68
N ASP A 78 14.42 4.88 -6.33
CA ASP A 78 14.26 5.99 -7.28
C ASP A 78 15.60 6.52 -7.82
N SER A 79 16.71 6.26 -7.13
CA SER A 79 18.07 6.57 -7.61
C SER A 79 18.67 5.51 -8.52
N GLY A 80 17.91 4.46 -8.88
CA GLY A 80 18.36 3.35 -9.73
C GLY A 80 19.30 2.36 -9.04
N ARG A 81 19.44 2.43 -7.71
CA ARG A 81 20.27 1.49 -6.94
C ARG A 81 19.44 0.27 -6.58
N GLU A 82 20.02 -0.92 -6.74
CA GLU A 82 19.43 -2.14 -6.24
C GLU A 82 19.30 -2.05 -4.72
N VAL A 83 18.10 -2.30 -4.20
CA VAL A 83 17.80 -2.31 -2.77
C VAL A 83 17.34 -3.68 -2.27
N ASN A 84 16.86 -4.55 -3.16
CA ASN A 84 16.40 -5.88 -2.79
C ASN A 84 16.37 -6.81 -4.00
N ARG A 85 16.34 -8.12 -3.74
CA ARG A 85 16.05 -9.15 -4.74
C ARG A 85 15.14 -10.21 -4.12
N LYS A 86 14.08 -10.59 -4.84
CA LYS A 86 13.07 -11.52 -4.32
C LYS A 86 12.73 -12.60 -5.34
N PRO A 87 12.59 -13.88 -4.90
CA PRO A 87 12.05 -14.92 -5.75
C PRO A 87 10.58 -14.64 -6.05
N VAL A 88 10.22 -14.68 -7.31
CA VAL A 88 8.83 -14.57 -7.77
C VAL A 88 8.47 -15.92 -8.37
N ARG A 89 7.53 -16.62 -7.75
CA ARG A 89 6.97 -17.86 -8.30
C ARG A 89 6.04 -17.50 -9.45
N MET A 90 6.10 -18.28 -10.52
CA MET A 90 5.33 -18.07 -11.75
C MET A 90 4.36 -19.23 -11.94
N ASN A 91 3.17 -18.96 -12.47
CA ASN A 91 2.27 -20.01 -12.97
C ASN A 91 2.69 -20.48 -14.38
N HIS A 92 1.98 -21.46 -14.92
CA HIS A 92 2.26 -22.02 -16.25
C HIS A 92 2.00 -21.04 -17.40
N TYR A 93 1.21 -19.99 -17.18
CA TYR A 93 1.00 -18.89 -18.12
C TYR A 93 2.11 -17.82 -18.06
N GLY A 94 3.04 -17.93 -17.12
CA GLY A 94 4.14 -16.99 -16.96
C GLY A 94 3.78 -15.73 -16.18
N TRP A 95 2.78 -15.79 -15.30
CA TRP A 95 2.40 -14.69 -14.43
C TRP A 95 2.78 -14.98 -12.96
N PRO A 96 3.13 -13.95 -12.18
CA PRO A 96 3.39 -14.10 -10.75
C PRO A 96 2.23 -14.79 -10.02
N ASN A 97 2.51 -15.84 -9.25
CA ASN A 97 1.48 -16.57 -8.52
C ASN A 97 2.02 -17.17 -7.21
N ALA A 98 1.13 -17.49 -6.28
CA ALA A 98 1.41 -18.20 -5.03
C ALA A 98 0.28 -19.19 -4.71
N GLN A 99 0.19 -19.63 -3.45
CA GLN A 99 -0.95 -20.43 -2.99
C GLN A 99 -2.26 -19.65 -3.09
N GLU A 100 -3.37 -20.30 -3.41
CA GLU A 100 -4.72 -19.73 -3.47
C GLU A 100 -5.26 -19.43 -2.05
N SER A 101 -4.72 -18.38 -1.42
CA SER A 101 -4.97 -18.01 -0.03
C SER A 101 -4.56 -16.56 0.23
N ASP A 102 -5.06 -15.96 1.32
CA ASP A 102 -4.63 -14.63 1.78
C ASP A 102 -3.11 -14.53 1.98
N GLU A 103 -2.50 -15.58 2.53
CA GLU A 103 -1.04 -15.67 2.71
C GLU A 103 -0.31 -15.73 1.36
N GLY A 104 -0.88 -16.42 0.38
CA GLY A 104 -0.35 -16.43 -0.98
C GLY A 104 -0.40 -15.06 -1.63
N CYS A 105 -1.52 -14.33 -1.53
CA CYS A 105 -1.60 -12.94 -1.99
C CYS A 105 -0.56 -12.05 -1.28
N ALA A 106 -0.35 -12.24 0.03
CA ALA A 106 0.72 -11.55 0.75
C ALA A 106 2.13 -11.90 0.22
N LYS A 107 2.37 -13.15 -0.16
CA LYS A 107 3.63 -13.57 -0.80
C LYS A 107 3.81 -12.93 -2.18
N VAL A 108 2.75 -12.86 -2.99
CA VAL A 108 2.78 -12.18 -4.28
C VAL A 108 3.14 -10.70 -4.08
N TRP A 109 2.44 -10.00 -3.18
CA TRP A 109 2.78 -8.62 -2.82
C TRP A 109 4.23 -8.44 -2.40
N THR A 110 4.69 -9.20 -1.42
CA THR A 110 6.05 -9.03 -0.87
C THR A 110 7.15 -9.35 -1.90
N SER A 111 6.87 -10.26 -2.83
CA SER A 111 7.79 -10.61 -3.92
C SER A 111 7.84 -9.52 -5.00
N LEU A 112 6.67 -8.97 -5.36
CA LEU A 112 6.55 -7.95 -6.40
C LEU A 112 6.78 -6.52 -5.92
N ILE A 113 6.50 -6.16 -4.68
CA ILE A 113 6.78 -4.81 -4.16
C ILE A 113 8.18 -4.73 -3.54
N GLY A 114 8.66 -5.84 -2.99
CA GLY A 114 9.95 -5.91 -2.30
C GLY A 114 9.91 -5.35 -0.87
N SER A 115 8.73 -5.02 -0.35
CA SER A 115 8.49 -4.53 1.02
C SER A 115 7.33 -5.30 1.68
N PRO A 116 7.18 -5.22 3.02
CA PRO A 116 6.01 -5.76 3.72
C PRO A 116 4.68 -5.17 3.24
N LEU A 117 3.57 -5.74 3.68
CA LEU A 117 2.20 -5.25 3.46
C LEU A 117 1.93 -3.94 4.23
N ARG A 118 2.66 -2.88 3.90
CA ARG A 118 2.49 -1.55 4.47
C ARG A 118 2.73 -0.46 3.44
N VAL A 119 1.93 0.59 3.49
CA VAL A 119 2.11 1.82 2.73
C VAL A 119 1.88 2.99 3.67
N ASP A 120 2.86 3.89 3.76
CA ASP A 120 2.73 5.14 4.53
C ASP A 120 2.25 4.91 5.98
N GLY A 121 2.77 3.86 6.63
CA GLY A 121 2.37 3.48 7.99
C GLY A 121 1.09 2.65 8.10
N PHE A 122 0.25 2.60 7.07
CA PHE A 122 -0.97 1.78 7.03
C PHE A 122 -0.68 0.35 6.62
N ASN A 123 -1.40 -0.61 7.22
CA ASN A 123 -1.33 -2.01 6.79
C ASN A 123 -2.13 -2.21 5.50
N VAL A 124 -1.54 -2.92 4.55
CA VAL A 124 -2.23 -3.39 3.35
C VAL A 124 -2.86 -4.73 3.68
N LYS A 125 -4.17 -4.87 3.44
CA LYS A 125 -4.87 -6.15 3.50
C LYS A 125 -4.67 -6.85 2.16
N ALA A 126 -4.16 -8.08 2.18
CA ALA A 126 -4.13 -8.97 1.03
C ALA A 126 -5.21 -10.04 1.23
N ARG A 127 -6.20 -10.08 0.33
CA ARG A 127 -7.35 -10.99 0.42
C ARG A 127 -7.47 -11.80 -0.85
N PHE A 128 -7.58 -13.11 -0.69
CA PHE A 128 -7.87 -14.02 -1.79
C PHE A 128 -9.38 -14.12 -2.00
N TYR A 129 -9.78 -14.10 -3.26
CA TYR A 129 -11.15 -14.32 -3.70
C TYR A 129 -11.16 -15.35 -4.82
N SER A 130 -12.20 -16.19 -4.81
CA SER A 130 -12.51 -17.13 -5.88
C SER A 130 -14.02 -17.20 -6.06
N THR A 131 -14.50 -17.27 -7.30
CA THR A 131 -15.92 -17.49 -7.61
C THR A 131 -16.35 -18.94 -7.39
N GLY A 132 -15.42 -19.87 -7.12
CA GLY A 132 -15.72 -21.24 -6.72
C GLY A 132 -16.49 -22.06 -7.76
N THR A 133 -16.53 -21.62 -9.01
CA THR A 133 -17.30 -22.29 -10.05
C THR A 133 -16.45 -23.36 -10.72
N ASP A 134 -16.63 -24.60 -10.26
CA ASP A 134 -16.58 -25.78 -11.12
C ASP A 134 -17.69 -25.64 -12.16
N THR A 135 -17.53 -24.77 -13.16
CA THR A 135 -18.42 -24.84 -14.32
C THR A 135 -18.10 -26.16 -15.01
N ASN A 136 -19.05 -27.09 -14.97
CA ASN A 136 -18.99 -28.37 -15.69
C ASN A 136 -18.87 -28.19 -17.22
N ASP A 137 -19.00 -26.97 -17.71
CA ASP A 137 -18.54 -26.55 -19.03
C ASP A 137 -17.08 -26.12 -18.90
N GLY A 138 -16.16 -26.85 -19.52
CA GLY A 138 -14.70 -26.67 -19.44
C GLY A 138 -14.15 -25.33 -19.97
N ASP A 139 -14.89 -24.25 -19.86
CA ASP A 139 -14.45 -22.88 -20.12
C ASP A 139 -13.72 -22.34 -18.88
N PHE A 140 -12.41 -22.20 -19.00
CA PHE A 140 -11.58 -21.65 -17.94
C PHE A 140 -11.85 -20.14 -17.82
N ASP A 141 -12.64 -19.73 -16.82
CA ASP A 141 -12.77 -18.31 -16.50
C ASP A 141 -11.46 -17.79 -15.93
N SER A 142 -10.77 -17.03 -16.78
CA SER A 142 -9.50 -16.37 -16.49
C SER A 142 -9.56 -15.32 -15.36
N ARG A 143 -10.76 -14.97 -14.88
CA ARG A 143 -11.00 -14.08 -13.71
C ARG A 143 -11.68 -14.79 -12.55
N SER A 144 -11.73 -16.12 -12.56
CA SER A 144 -12.34 -16.94 -11.50
C SER A 144 -11.69 -16.76 -10.12
N PHE A 145 -10.42 -16.34 -10.05
CA PHE A 145 -9.75 -16.03 -8.80
C PHE A 145 -8.84 -14.82 -8.89
N TRP A 146 -8.72 -14.07 -7.80
CA TRP A 146 -7.90 -12.87 -7.72
C TRP A 146 -7.42 -12.56 -6.30
N CYS A 147 -6.37 -11.74 -6.24
CA CYS A 147 -5.90 -11.11 -5.02
C CYS A 147 -6.37 -9.66 -4.98
N ARG A 148 -7.04 -9.27 -3.90
CA ARG A 148 -7.39 -7.87 -3.62
C ARG A 148 -6.45 -7.29 -2.60
N TYR A 149 -5.90 -6.12 -2.91
CA TYR A 149 -5.09 -5.33 -2.00
C TYR A 149 -5.84 -4.07 -1.63
N SER A 150 -5.96 -3.78 -0.34
CA SER A 150 -6.67 -2.59 0.15
C SER A 150 -6.05 -2.00 1.40
N ILE A 151 -6.32 -0.72 1.65
CA ILE A 151 -5.96 -0.03 2.90
C ILE A 151 -7.21 0.45 3.63
N SER A 152 -7.08 0.82 4.90
CA SER A 152 -8.21 1.25 5.73
C SER A 152 -8.92 2.51 5.22
N LYS A 153 -8.31 3.27 4.31
CA LYS A 153 -8.92 4.44 3.65
C LYS A 153 -9.89 4.09 2.52
N GLY A 154 -10.15 2.81 2.26
CA GLY A 154 -11.15 2.34 1.29
C GLY A 154 -10.59 2.04 -0.10
N VAL A 155 -9.49 2.67 -0.51
CA VAL A 155 -8.87 2.38 -1.82
C VAL A 155 -8.37 0.94 -1.91
N GLU A 156 -8.67 0.31 -3.05
CA GLU A 156 -8.31 -1.07 -3.36
C GLU A 156 -7.94 -1.26 -4.84
N PHE A 157 -7.18 -2.32 -5.14
CA PHE A 157 -6.99 -2.84 -6.49
C PHE A 157 -6.96 -4.36 -6.49
N ASP A 158 -7.27 -4.95 -7.65
CA ASP A 158 -7.36 -6.39 -7.87
C ASP A 158 -6.22 -6.85 -8.80
N TYR A 159 -5.67 -8.03 -8.52
CA TYR A 159 -4.71 -8.72 -9.37
C TYR A 159 -5.25 -10.10 -9.76
N PHE A 160 -5.32 -10.38 -11.06
CA PHE A 160 -5.81 -11.64 -11.63
C PHE A 160 -4.63 -12.51 -12.09
N PRO A 161 -4.19 -13.52 -11.30
CA PRO A 161 -2.96 -14.24 -11.60
C PRO A 161 -3.01 -15.08 -12.87
N ALA A 162 -4.20 -15.49 -13.31
CA ALA A 162 -4.33 -16.29 -14.54
C ALA A 162 -3.97 -15.50 -15.81
N ILE A 163 -4.19 -14.18 -15.82
CA ILE A 163 -3.98 -13.30 -16.99
C ILE A 163 -2.96 -12.19 -16.76
N GLY A 164 -2.45 -12.03 -15.54
CA GLY A 164 -1.49 -10.98 -15.23
C GLY A 164 -2.09 -9.58 -15.17
N GLU A 165 -3.41 -9.46 -15.10
CA GLU A 165 -4.09 -8.17 -15.09
C GLU A 165 -4.10 -7.55 -13.69
N VAL A 166 -3.81 -6.25 -13.62
CA VAL A 166 -3.92 -5.43 -12.41
C VAL A 166 -4.94 -4.34 -12.69
N THR A 167 -5.97 -4.22 -11.86
CA THR A 167 -6.97 -3.16 -12.01
C THR A 167 -6.44 -1.82 -11.50
N PRO A 168 -6.90 -0.68 -12.05
CA PRO A 168 -6.56 0.61 -11.48
C PRO A 168 -7.10 0.74 -10.05
N PRO A 169 -6.38 1.42 -9.15
CA PRO A 169 -6.86 1.72 -7.81
C PRO A 169 -8.21 2.45 -7.83
N ARG A 170 -9.15 1.99 -7.01
CA ARG A 170 -10.51 2.54 -6.90
C ARG A 170 -10.94 2.66 -5.45
N LEU A 171 -11.77 3.66 -5.15
CA LEU A 171 -12.40 3.88 -3.84
C LEU A 171 -13.59 2.94 -3.60
#